data_AF-A0A960L3R6-F1
#
_entry.id   AF-A0A960L3R6-F1
#
_cell.length_a   1.000
_cell.length_b   1.000
_cell.length_c   1.000
_cell.angle_alpha   90.00
_cell.angle_beta   90.00
_cell.angle_gamma   90.00
#
_symmetry.space_group_name_H-M   'P 1'
#
loop_
_entity.id
_entity.type
_entity.pdbx_description
1 polymer ?
#
loop_
_entity_poly.entity_id
_entity_poly.type
_entity_poly.pdbx_seq_one_letter_code
_entity_poly.pdbx_strand_id
1 'polypeptide(L)'
;MIQAPPADLGARPLNRLTPWLWGLLALWVLIAALFAYRLAGQALDDVFITYRYARSFAEGQGLVFNPGERVFGTTAPGWALVLGTLSWLLHVPVNVLGTLSTAASLLALATLLLFESRRSGRTLEAAVAGTLILGTAYFWVHNGLEVFPALTLLA
;
A
#
# COMPACT_ATOMS: atom_id res chain seq x y z
N MET A 1 -49.01 6.76 -1.21
CA MET A 1 -48.35 5.43 -1.28
C MET A 1 -47.11 5.58 -2.14
N ILE A 2 -45.95 5.71 -1.52
CA ILE A 2 -44.66 5.75 -2.21
C ILE A 2 -44.27 4.28 -2.44
N GLN A 3 -44.27 3.82 -3.70
CA GLN A 3 -43.81 2.49 -4.06
C GLN A 3 -42.32 2.37 -3.71
N ALA A 4 -41.98 1.40 -2.85
CA ALA A 4 -40.61 1.02 -2.61
C ALA A 4 -39.98 0.53 -3.94
N PRO A 5 -38.72 0.86 -4.24
CA PRO A 5 -38.03 0.31 -5.40
C PRO A 5 -37.97 -1.22 -5.31
N PRO A 6 -38.08 -1.93 -6.44
CA PRO A 6 -38.09 -3.40 -6.45
C PRO A 6 -36.80 -3.96 -5.86
N ALA A 7 -36.96 -4.89 -4.90
CA ALA A 7 -35.91 -5.57 -4.15
C ALA A 7 -35.20 -6.67 -4.97
N ASP A 8 -34.98 -6.44 -6.27
CA ASP A 8 -34.20 -7.32 -7.15
C ASP A 8 -32.99 -6.56 -7.71
N LEU A 9 -32.05 -6.25 -6.81
CA LEU A 9 -30.66 -6.10 -7.22
C LEU A 9 -30.04 -7.49 -7.14
N GLY A 10 -30.33 -8.31 -8.15
CA GLY A 10 -29.84 -9.67 -8.30
C GLY A 10 -28.40 -9.79 -7.83
N ALA A 11 -28.24 -10.34 -6.63
CA ALA A 11 -26.96 -10.72 -6.07
C ALA A 11 -26.40 -11.82 -6.96
N ARG A 12 -25.71 -11.41 -8.04
CA ARG A 12 -24.96 -12.33 -8.90
C ARG A 12 -24.03 -13.09 -7.95
N PRO A 13 -24.13 -14.42 -7.88
CA PRO A 13 -23.37 -15.18 -6.91
C PRO A 13 -21.88 -14.87 -7.09
N LEU A 14 -21.21 -14.51 -5.99
CA LEU A 14 -19.78 -14.19 -5.91
C LEU A 14 -18.86 -15.30 -6.46
N ASN A 15 -19.42 -16.48 -6.75
CA ASN A 15 -18.71 -17.71 -7.12
C ASN A 15 -18.29 -17.85 -8.59
N ARG A 16 -18.50 -16.84 -9.45
CA ARG A 16 -17.93 -16.85 -10.81
C ARG A 16 -17.00 -15.66 -11.02
N LEU A 17 -15.84 -15.69 -10.35
CA LEU A 17 -14.70 -14.89 -10.80
C LEU A 17 -14.36 -15.38 -12.21
N THR A 18 -14.72 -14.57 -13.21
CA THR A 18 -14.37 -14.81 -14.61
C THR A 18 -12.85 -15.01 -14.73
N PRO A 19 -12.36 -15.98 -15.53
CA PRO A 19 -10.94 -16.35 -15.58
C PRO A 19 -9.99 -15.17 -15.83
N TRP A 20 -10.43 -14.16 -16.57
CA TRP A 20 -9.64 -12.95 -16.82
C TRP A 20 -9.35 -12.13 -15.56
N LEU A 21 -10.21 -12.20 -14.52
CA LEU A 21 -9.98 -11.53 -13.25
C LEU A 21 -8.80 -12.13 -12.50
N TRP A 22 -8.66 -13.46 -12.52
CA TRP A 22 -7.50 -14.13 -11.95
C TRP A 22 -6.23 -13.77 -12.72
N GLY A 23 -6.30 -13.71 -14.05
CA GLY A 23 -5.20 -13.23 -14.88
C GLY A 23 -4.79 -11.79 -14.53
N LEU A 24 -5.77 -10.90 -14.32
CA LEU A 24 -5.53 -9.52 -13.92
C LEU A 24 -4.88 -9.41 -12.52
N LEU A 25 -5.38 -10.18 -11.55
CA LEU A 25 -4.79 -10.20 -10.20
C LEU A 25 -3.34 -10.70 -10.23
N ALA A 26 -3.07 -11.76 -11.00
CA ALA A 26 -1.71 -12.26 -11.20
C ALA A 26 -0.81 -11.22 -11.87
N LEU A 27 -1.33 -10.50 -12.87
CA LEU A 27 -0.61 -9.40 -13.52
C LEU A 27 -0.29 -8.27 -12.55
N TRP A 28 -1.24 -7.88 -11.70
CA TRP A 28 -1.04 -6.86 -10.67
C TRP A 28 0.02 -7.26 -9.65
N VAL A 29 0.00 -8.51 -9.19
CA VAL A 29 1.05 -9.06 -8.32
C VAL A 29 2.40 -9.01 -9.02
N LEU A 30 2.48 -9.37 -10.30
CA LEU A 30 3.72 -9.33 -11.07
C LEU A 30 4.24 -7.90 -11.24
N ILE A 31 3.38 -6.93 -11.57
CA ILE A 31 3.73 -5.51 -11.66
C ILE A 31 4.26 -5.04 -10.30
N ALA A 32 3.52 -5.30 -9.22
CA ALA A 32 3.93 -4.92 -7.88
C ALA A 32 5.28 -5.51 -7.49
N ALA A 33 5.50 -6.79 -7.77
CA ALA A 33 6.77 -7.47 -7.50
C ALA A 33 7.93 -6.87 -8.32
N LEU A 34 7.70 -6.58 -9.61
CA LEU A 34 8.71 -5.98 -10.49
C LEU A 34 9.12 -4.59 -10.01
N PHE A 35 8.15 -3.72 -9.71
CA PHE A 35 8.45 -2.38 -9.23
C PHE A 35 9.06 -2.40 -7.82
N ALA A 36 8.54 -3.25 -6.92
CA ALA A 36 9.14 -3.46 -5.61
C ALA A 36 10.60 -3.88 -5.73
N TYR A 37 10.92 -4.85 -6.60
CA TYR A 37 12.29 -5.30 -6.82
C TYR A 37 13.20 -4.20 -7.40
N ARG A 38 12.69 -3.43 -8.37
CA ARG A 38 13.47 -2.39 -9.06
C ARG A 38 13.71 -1.13 -8.24
N LEU A 39 12.77 -0.77 -7.37
CA LEU A 39 12.75 0.50 -6.65
C LEU A 39 12.85 0.34 -5.13
N ALA A 40 13.03 -0.90 -4.63
CA ALA A 40 13.30 -1.15 -3.22
C ALA A 40 14.49 -0.31 -2.74
N GLY A 41 14.27 0.46 -1.68
CA GLY A 41 15.31 1.33 -1.11
C GLY A 41 15.60 2.62 -1.87
N GLN A 42 14.93 2.88 -3.00
CA GLN A 42 14.94 4.22 -3.59
C GLN A 42 13.95 5.11 -2.85
N ALA A 43 14.36 5.60 -1.67
CA ALA A 43 13.59 6.53 -0.85
C ALA A 43 13.91 7.96 -1.27
N LEU A 44 12.91 8.70 -1.76
CA LEU A 44 13.01 10.15 -1.93
C LEU A 44 12.85 10.88 -0.58
N ASP A 45 13.34 12.13 -0.53
CA ASP A 45 13.62 12.97 0.65
C ASP A 45 12.81 12.66 1.92
N ASP A 46 11.48 12.77 1.89
CA ASP A 46 10.64 12.63 3.09
C ASP A 46 10.62 11.20 3.66
N VAL A 47 10.65 10.18 2.79
CA VAL A 47 10.69 8.78 3.19
C VAL A 47 12.03 8.46 3.85
N PHE A 48 13.12 8.98 3.30
CA PHE A 48 14.45 8.73 3.83
C PHE A 48 14.58 9.20 5.29
N ILE A 49 14.01 10.37 5.61
CA ILE A 49 13.95 10.87 6.99
C ILE A 49 13.26 9.84 7.88
N THR A 50 12.06 9.41 7.52
CA THR A 50 11.27 8.45 8.30
C THR A 50 11.98 7.11 8.49
N TYR A 51 12.63 6.58 7.43
CA TYR A 51 13.41 5.36 7.51
C TYR A 51 14.61 5.49 8.45
N ARG A 52 15.25 6.65 8.48
CA ARG A 52 16.37 6.89 9.39
C ARG A 52 15.92 6.89 10.85
N TYR A 53 14.79 7.53 11.16
CA TYR A 53 14.19 7.45 12.50
C TYR A 53 13.82 6.01 12.88
N ALA A 54 13.19 5.27 11.96
CA ALA A 54 12.84 3.86 12.19
C ALA A 54 14.08 2.99 12.44
N ARG A 55 15.16 3.23 11.70
CA ARG A 55 16.44 2.53 11.88
C ARG A 55 17.08 2.83 13.22
N SER A 56 17.20 4.11 13.61
CA SER A 56 17.73 4.49 14.92
C SER A 56 16.93 3.85 16.06
N PHE A 57 15.60 3.79 15.90
CA PHE A 57 14.73 3.11 16.85
C PHE A 57 15.02 1.60 16.92
N ALA A 58 15.11 0.93 15.77
CA ALA A 58 15.43 -0.51 15.68
C ALA A 58 16.81 -0.85 16.28
N GLU A 59 17.78 0.06 16.16
CA GLU A 59 19.13 -0.05 16.72
C GLU A 59 19.20 0.33 18.22
N GLY A 60 18.08 0.70 18.85
CA GLY A 60 18.01 1.02 20.28
C GLY A 60 18.52 2.42 20.65
N GLN A 61 18.76 3.29 19.66
CA GLN A 61 19.23 4.67 19.86
C GLN A 61 18.07 5.65 20.19
N GLY A 62 16.83 5.16 20.11
CA GLY A 62 15.61 5.94 20.25
C GLY A 62 15.13 6.53 18.92
N LEU A 63 13.99 7.23 18.97
CA LEU A 63 13.39 7.85 17.79
C LEU A 63 14.11 9.18 17.46
N VAL A 64 15.34 9.07 16.95
CA VAL A 64 16.22 10.20 16.62
C VAL A 64 16.77 10.10 15.21
N PHE A 65 17.07 11.24 14.58
CA PHE A 65 17.75 11.25 13.28
C PHE A 65 19.28 11.07 13.43
N ASN A 66 19.89 11.82 14.34
CA ASN A 66 21.30 11.71 14.71
C ASN A 66 21.40 11.15 16.14
N PRO A 67 22.14 10.05 16.37
CA PRO A 67 22.37 9.56 17.73
C PRO A 67 23.02 10.63 18.61
N GLY A 68 22.50 10.80 19.83
CA GLY A 68 22.95 11.84 20.76
C GLY A 68 22.21 13.19 20.61
N GLU A 69 21.52 13.43 19.50
CA GLU A 69 20.72 14.64 19.29
C GLU A 69 19.22 14.30 19.38
N ARG A 70 18.54 14.84 20.39
CA ARG A 70 17.08 14.64 20.56
C ARG A 70 16.32 15.78 19.90
N VAL A 71 16.33 15.78 18.57
CA VAL A 71 15.54 16.71 17.75
C VAL A 71 14.43 15.94 17.07
N PHE A 72 13.22 16.47 17.14
CA PHE A 72 12.06 15.91 16.45
C PHE A 72 11.96 16.54 15.06
N GLY A 73 12.01 15.72 14.01
CA GLY A 73 12.05 16.20 12.62
C GLY A 73 11.39 15.28 11.61
N THR A 74 10.63 14.28 12.04
CA THR A 74 9.79 13.45 11.15
C THR A 74 8.32 13.84 11.31
N THR A 75 7.60 13.93 10.19
CA THR A 75 6.15 14.11 10.15
C THR A 75 5.38 12.82 10.41
N ALA A 76 6.06 11.67 10.38
CA ALA A 76 5.49 10.32 10.45
C ALA A 76 6.09 9.48 11.62
N PRO A 77 6.08 9.97 12.87
CA PRO A 77 6.73 9.27 13.99
C PRO A 77 6.09 7.93 14.33
N GLY A 78 4.76 7.82 14.22
CA GLY A 78 4.03 6.57 14.47
C GLY A 78 4.43 5.50 13.45
N TRP A 79 4.55 5.88 12.19
CA TRP A 79 5.02 4.98 11.14
C TRP A 79 6.48 4.58 11.30
N ALA A 80 7.35 5.52 11.71
CA ALA A 80 8.74 5.20 12.04
C ALA A 80 8.83 4.16 13.18
N LEU A 81 7.97 4.25 14.21
CA LEU A 81 7.89 3.25 15.27
C LEU A 81 7.42 1.89 14.75
N VAL A 82 6.40 1.84 13.89
CA VAL A 82 5.91 0.60 13.28
C VAL A 82 7.01 -0.06 12.46
N LEU A 83 7.63 0.67 11.54
CA LEU A 83 8.70 0.14 10.69
C LEU A 83 9.92 -0.28 11.50
N GLY A 84 10.30 0.50 12.51
CA GLY A 84 11.44 0.18 13.37
C GLY A 84 11.18 -1.06 14.23
N THR A 85 9.98 -1.20 14.80
CA THR A 85 9.57 -2.38 15.57
C THR A 85 9.54 -3.64 14.69
N LEU A 86 8.98 -3.53 13.48
CA LEU A 86 8.97 -4.64 12.52
C LEU A 86 10.39 -5.00 12.06
N SER A 87 11.25 -4.01 11.83
CA SER A 87 12.65 -4.24 11.44
C SER A 87 13.41 -4.96 12.55
N TRP A 88 13.23 -4.53 13.80
CA TRP A 88 13.81 -5.17 14.98
C TRP A 88 13.32 -6.61 15.18
N LEU A 89 12.01 -6.86 15.02
CA LEU A 89 11.43 -8.20 15.22
C LEU A 89 11.79 -9.18 14.09
N LEU A 90 11.65 -8.71 12.84
CA LEU A 90 11.77 -9.57 11.65
C LEU A 90 13.21 -9.63 11.11
N HIS A 91 14.12 -8.79 11.61
CA HIS A 91 15.48 -8.63 11.10
C HIS A 91 15.52 -8.28 9.60
N VAL A 92 14.48 -7.60 9.12
CA VAL A 92 14.37 -7.13 7.73
C VAL A 92 14.71 -5.64 7.68
N PRO A 93 15.46 -5.18 6.67
CA PRO A 93 15.75 -3.76 6.51
C PRO A 93 14.48 -2.91 6.40
N VAL A 94 14.49 -1.75 7.09
CA VAL A 94 13.36 -0.80 7.14
C VAL A 94 12.85 -0.43 5.73
N ASN A 95 13.76 -0.22 4.78
CA ASN A 95 13.41 0.12 3.42
C ASN A 95 12.66 -1.00 2.69
N VAL A 96 13.00 -2.27 2.95
CA VAL A 96 12.30 -3.41 2.38
C VAL A 96 10.89 -3.49 2.96
N LEU A 97 10.75 -3.30 4.28
CA LEU A 97 9.44 -3.27 4.94
C LEU A 97 8.55 -2.14 4.41
N GLY A 98 9.11 -0.95 4.19
CA GLY A 98 8.38 0.16 3.60
C GLY A 98 7.95 -0.11 2.15
N THR A 99 8.82 -0.69 1.32
CA THR A 99 8.46 -1.11 -0.04
C THR A 99 7.37 -2.19 -0.04
N LEU A 100 7.46 -3.19 0.83
CA LEU A 100 6.44 -4.23 0.96
C LEU A 100 5.10 -3.66 1.43
N SER A 101 5.12 -2.72 2.38
CA SER A 101 3.92 -2.02 2.85
C SER A 101 3.23 -1.25 1.72
N THR A 102 4.00 -0.51 0.90
CA THR A 102 3.47 0.18 -0.28
C THR A 102 2.89 -0.82 -1.28
N ALA A 103 3.61 -1.91 -1.61
CA ALA A 103 3.14 -2.93 -2.53
C ALA A 103 1.81 -3.55 -2.07
N ALA A 104 1.73 -3.95 -0.80
CA ALA A 104 0.52 -4.50 -0.21
C ALA A 104 -0.64 -3.50 -0.24
N SER A 105 -0.37 -2.24 0.05
CA SER A 105 -1.39 -1.19 0.08
C SER A 105 -1.94 -0.88 -1.32
N LEU A 106 -1.08 -0.74 -2.32
CA LEU A 106 -1.51 -0.49 -3.70
C LEU A 106 -2.28 -1.68 -4.28
N LEU A 107 -1.85 -2.91 -3.98
CA LEU A 107 -2.59 -4.13 -4.34
C LEU A 107 -3.96 -4.16 -3.68
N ALA A 108 -4.01 -3.92 -2.36
CA ALA A 108 -5.28 -3.88 -1.63
C ALA A 108 -6.23 -2.85 -2.24
N LEU A 109 -5.77 -1.61 -2.47
CA LEU A 109 -6.57 -0.56 -3.09
C LEU A 109 -7.08 -0.95 -4.49
N ALA A 110 -6.21 -1.48 -5.35
CA ALA A 110 -6.60 -1.94 -6.68
C ALA A 110 -7.66 -3.07 -6.62
N THR A 111 -7.49 -4.02 -5.70
CA THR A 111 -8.46 -5.10 -5.52
C THR A 111 -9.79 -4.61 -4.95
N LEU A 112 -9.78 -3.72 -3.95
CA LEU A 112 -10.99 -3.12 -3.38
C LEU A 112 -11.79 -2.36 -4.45
N LEU A 113 -11.12 -1.54 -5.26
CA LEU A 113 -11.74 -0.85 -6.40
C LEU A 113 -12.39 -1.83 -7.37
N LEU A 114 -11.70 -2.94 -7.68
CA LEU A 114 -12.25 -3.99 -8.54
C LEU A 114 -13.47 -4.67 -7.92
N PHE A 115 -13.44 -4.98 -6.62
CA PHE A 115 -14.57 -5.58 -5.91
C PHE A 115 -15.79 -4.64 -5.86
N GLU A 116 -15.60 -3.37 -5.54
CA GLU A 116 -16.71 -2.41 -5.45
C GLU A 116 -17.31 -2.11 -6.83
N SER A 117 -16.48 -2.03 -7.87
CA SER A 117 -16.94 -1.82 -9.25
C SER A 117 -17.83 -2.95 -9.79
N ARG A 118 -17.80 -4.14 -9.19
CA ARG A 118 -18.71 -5.24 -9.57
C ARG A 118 -20.16 -4.92 -9.25
N ARG A 119 -20.43 -4.12 -8.22
CA ARG A 119 -21.79 -3.70 -7.85
C ARG A 119 -22.35 -2.69 -8.85
N SER A 120 -21.50 -1.86 -9.44
CA SER A 120 -21.87 -0.80 -10.39
C SER A 120 -21.71 -1.20 -11.86
N GLY A 121 -21.18 -2.39 -12.16
CA GLY A 121 -20.94 -2.88 -13.53
C GLY A 121 -19.77 -2.22 -14.25
N ARG A 122 -18.91 -1.47 -13.53
CA ARG A 122 -17.80 -0.66 -14.07
C ARG A 122 -16.44 -1.35 -13.91
N THR A 123 -16.41 -2.66 -14.14
CA THR A 123 -15.24 -3.50 -13.84
C THR A 123 -14.05 -3.21 -14.75
N LEU A 124 -14.28 -2.72 -15.96
CA LEU A 124 -13.21 -2.35 -16.88
C LEU A 124 -12.50 -1.08 -16.40
N GLU A 125 -13.26 -0.08 -15.96
CA GLU A 125 -12.70 1.16 -15.42
C GLU A 125 -11.88 0.90 -14.17
N ALA A 126 -12.34 0.02 -13.28
CA ALA A 126 -11.57 -0.40 -12.11
C ALA A 126 -10.31 -1.19 -12.47
N ALA A 127 -10.38 -2.06 -13.49
CA ALA A 127 -9.21 -2.78 -13.99
C ALA A 127 -8.15 -1.81 -14.54
N VAL A 128 -8.56 -0.81 -15.31
CA VAL A 128 -7.67 0.24 -15.83
C VAL A 128 -7.11 1.08 -14.68
N ALA A 129 -7.96 1.54 -13.76
CA ALA A 129 -7.54 2.34 -12.61
C ALA A 129 -6.52 1.59 -11.73
N GLY A 130 -6.80 0.34 -11.36
CA GLY A 130 -5.87 -0.47 -10.56
C GLY A 130 -4.54 -0.72 -11.28
N THR A 131 -4.57 -0.91 -12.60
CA THR A 131 -3.35 -1.04 -13.41
C THR A 131 -2.55 0.25 -13.44
N LEU A 132 -3.20 1.41 -13.54
CA LEU A 132 -2.53 2.72 -13.49
C LEU A 132 -1.94 3.02 -12.11
N ILE A 133 -2.66 2.68 -11.03
CA ILE A 133 -2.19 2.82 -9.65
C ILE A 133 -0.93 1.97 -9.42
N LEU A 134 -0.92 0.72 -9.88
CA LEU A 134 0.25 -0.16 -9.72
C LEU A 134 1.37 0.14 -10.72
N GLY A 135 1.05 0.65 -11.91
CA GLY A 135 2.02 0.90 -12.97
C GLY A 135 2.69 2.27 -12.91
N THR A 136 2.18 3.22 -12.10
CA THR A 136 2.77 4.55 -12.00
C THR A 136 4.04 4.52 -11.14
N ALA A 137 5.18 4.85 -11.76
CA ALA A 137 6.46 4.93 -11.07
C ALA A 137 6.45 5.93 -9.91
N TYR A 138 5.57 6.95 -9.98
CA TYR A 138 5.47 7.99 -8.95
C TYR A 138 5.21 7.41 -7.56
N PHE A 139 4.27 6.47 -7.40
CA PHE A 139 3.98 5.87 -6.08
C PHE A 139 5.11 4.98 -5.58
N TRP A 140 5.80 4.29 -6.49
CA TRP A 140 6.89 3.38 -6.14
C TRP A 140 8.17 4.10 -5.73
N VAL A 141 8.41 5.29 -6.27
CA VAL A 141 9.54 6.14 -5.89
C VAL A 141 9.30 6.82 -4.52
N HIS A 142 8.04 6.95 -4.09
CA HIS A 142 7.66 7.40 -2.75
C HIS A 142 7.35 6.22 -1.80
N ASN A 143 7.91 5.03 -2.06
CA ASN A 143 7.59 3.85 -1.28
C ASN A 143 7.90 4.02 0.21
N GLY A 144 7.12 3.38 1.09
CA GLY A 144 7.27 3.47 2.53
C GLY A 144 6.69 4.71 3.20
N LEU A 145 5.92 5.54 2.50
CA LEU A 145 5.07 6.54 3.16
C LEU A 145 3.89 5.88 3.89
N GLU A 146 3.53 6.44 5.04
CA GLU A 146 2.36 6.03 5.84
C GLU A 146 1.02 6.25 5.13
N VAL A 147 1.01 7.12 4.11
CA VAL A 147 -0.19 7.48 3.34
C VAL A 147 -0.80 6.26 2.66
N PHE A 148 0.01 5.34 2.12
CA PHE A 148 -0.51 4.17 1.42
C PHE A 148 -1.29 3.22 2.33
N PRO A 149 -0.74 2.74 3.47
CA PRO A 149 -1.52 1.92 4.39
C PRO A 149 -2.70 2.70 4.99
N ALA A 150 -2.54 3.99 5.30
CA ALA A 150 -3.65 4.80 5.81
C ALA A 150 -4.83 4.88 4.82
N LEU A 151 -4.57 5.07 3.52
CA LEU A 151 -5.61 5.09 2.49
C LEU A 151 -6.35 3.76 2.38
N THR A 152 -5.66 2.63 2.54
CA THR A 152 -6.32 1.32 2.50
C THR A 152 -7.23 1.05 3.70
N LEU A 153 -6.96 1.66 4.84
CA LEU A 153 -7.80 1.53 6.03
C LEU A 153 -9.07 2.39 5.97
N LEU A 154 -9.12 3.37 5.06
CA LEU A 154 -10.27 4.26 4.86
C LEU A 154 -11.23 3.78 3.76
N ALA A 155 -10.83 2.79 2.96
CA ALA A 155 -11.59 2.24 1.84
C ALA A 155 -12.49 1.08 2.27
#